data_AF-A0A210QN38-F1
#
_entry.id   AF-A0A210QN38-F1
#
_cell.length_a   1.000
_cell.length_b   1.000
_cell.length_c   1.000
_cell.angle_alpha   90.00
_cell.angle_beta   90.00
_cell.angle_gamma   90.00
#
_symmetry.space_group_name_H-M   'P 1'
#
loop_
_entity.id
_entity.type
_entity.pdbx_description
1 polymer ?
#
loop_
_entity_poly.entity_id
_entity_poly.type
_entity_poly.pdbx_seq_one_letter_code
_entity_poly.pdbx_strand_id
1 'polypeptide(L)'
;MERDTGYRVQGMGYRVQGTGNGVQSTVTGYRVQGMGYRVQGTGYGVQSTVTGYGVQSTVTGYGVQSTVTGYGVQSTVTGYGVQSTVTGYGVQSTVTGYGVQSTVTGYGVQSTVTGYGVQSTVTGYGVQSTVTGYGVQSTVTGYGVQSTVTGYGVQSTVTGYGVQSTVTGYGVQSTVTGYGEQGTGYGVQSTVTGYRV
;
A
#
# COMPACT_ATOMS: atom_id res chain seq x y z
N MET A 1 -6.38 33.48 -19.08
CA MET A 1 -5.01 33.57 -19.61
C MET A 1 -4.15 34.09 -18.49
N GLU A 2 -3.41 33.23 -17.82
CA GLU A 2 -2.44 33.69 -16.84
C GLU A 2 -1.08 33.21 -17.31
N ARG A 3 -0.27 34.18 -17.72
CA ARG A 3 1.13 34.02 -18.09
C ARG A 3 1.92 33.86 -16.80
N ASP A 4 2.85 32.92 -16.77
CA ASP A 4 3.97 33.03 -15.86
C ASP A 4 5.29 33.02 -16.64
N THR A 5 6.10 34.01 -16.30
CA THR A 5 7.32 34.46 -16.98
C THR A 5 8.52 33.61 -16.56
N GLY A 6 9.44 33.38 -17.51
CA GLY A 6 10.43 32.32 -17.42
C GLY A 6 11.55 32.49 -16.39
N TYR A 7 12.08 31.34 -15.95
CA TYR A 7 13.48 31.13 -15.60
C TYR A 7 13.93 29.76 -16.14
N ARG A 8 15.09 29.74 -16.81
CA ARG A 8 15.74 28.54 -17.35
C ARG A 8 16.31 27.72 -16.20
N VAL A 9 15.76 26.53 -15.93
CA VAL A 9 16.30 25.58 -14.95
C VAL A 9 16.79 24.33 -15.68
N GLN A 10 18.07 24.01 -15.54
CA GLN A 10 18.64 22.71 -15.89
C GLN A 10 18.36 21.76 -14.71
N GLY A 11 17.55 20.72 -14.89
CA GLY A 11 17.25 19.73 -13.83
C GLY A 11 16.47 18.50 -14.32
N MET A 12 16.90 17.31 -13.91
CA MET A 12 16.35 15.99 -14.27
C MET A 12 15.24 15.57 -13.29
N GLY A 13 14.05 15.21 -13.79
CA GLY A 13 12.91 14.63 -13.04
C GLY A 13 11.57 15.36 -13.25
N TYR A 14 10.46 14.64 -13.44
CA TYR A 14 9.11 15.22 -13.54
C TYR A 14 8.49 15.36 -12.13
N ARG A 15 8.22 16.60 -11.69
CA ARG A 15 7.53 16.91 -10.43
C ARG A 15 6.13 17.45 -10.73
N VAL A 16 5.10 16.85 -10.11
CA VAL A 16 3.72 17.34 -10.19
C VAL A 16 3.21 17.63 -8.78
N GLN A 17 2.67 18.83 -8.57
CA GLN A 17 2.10 19.26 -7.30
C GLN A 17 0.73 19.90 -7.56
N GLY A 18 -0.31 19.44 -6.85
CA GLY A 18 -1.67 19.94 -6.95
C GLY A 18 -2.31 20.12 -5.57
N THR A 19 -2.98 21.26 -5.37
CA THR A 19 -3.68 21.60 -4.12
C THR A 19 -5.06 22.17 -4.43
N GLY A 20 -6.14 21.70 -3.80
CA GLY A 20 -7.48 22.29 -3.93
C GLY A 20 -8.65 21.31 -3.94
N ASN A 21 -9.82 21.77 -4.38
CA ASN A 21 -10.99 20.90 -4.60
C ASN A 21 -10.90 20.26 -6.00
N GLY A 22 -10.97 18.93 -6.07
CA GLY A 22 -10.93 18.17 -7.32
C GLY A 22 -9.52 18.10 -7.92
N VAL A 23 -8.54 17.58 -7.18
CA VAL A 23 -7.16 17.45 -7.69
C VAL A 23 -7.05 16.17 -8.53
N GLN A 24 -6.83 16.33 -9.83
CA GLN A 24 -6.49 15.22 -10.72
C GLN A 24 -5.04 15.34 -11.19
N SER A 25 -4.25 14.28 -11.05
CA SER A 25 -2.86 14.25 -11.50
C SER A 25 -2.55 12.92 -12.19
N THR A 26 -2.02 12.98 -13.41
CA THR A 26 -1.57 11.80 -14.15
C THR A 26 -0.13 12.01 -14.58
N VAL A 27 0.75 11.09 -14.23
CA VAL A 27 2.18 11.13 -14.55
C VAL A 27 2.62 9.80 -15.14
N THR A 28 3.21 9.84 -16.32
CA THR A 28 3.71 8.68 -17.05
C THR A 28 5.09 8.99 -17.63
N GLY A 29 6.08 8.11 -17.46
CA GLY A 29 7.30 8.20 -18.27
C GLY A 29 8.33 7.08 -18.05
N TYR A 30 9.36 7.10 -18.89
CA TYR A 30 10.48 6.15 -18.89
C TYR A 30 11.82 6.91 -18.81
N ARG A 31 12.59 6.81 -17.71
CA ARG A 31 14.04 7.07 -17.74
C ARG A 31 14.79 6.22 -16.72
N VAL A 32 15.89 5.64 -17.21
CA VAL A 32 16.95 4.96 -16.48
C VAL A 32 18.10 5.98 -16.31
N GLN A 33 18.65 6.04 -15.09
CA GLN A 33 19.65 6.98 -14.56
C GLN A 33 19.17 8.43 -14.33
N GLY A 34 18.76 8.71 -13.08
CA GLY A 34 18.56 10.06 -12.54
C GLY A 34 17.12 10.40 -12.13
N MET A 35 16.91 10.50 -10.81
CA MET A 35 15.78 11.07 -10.04
C MET A 35 14.33 10.81 -10.54
N GLY A 36 13.61 10.05 -9.72
CA GLY A 36 12.25 9.54 -9.89
C GLY A 36 11.10 10.53 -10.14
N TYR A 37 9.91 9.98 -10.39
CA TYR A 37 8.66 10.75 -10.45
C TYR A 37 8.24 11.17 -9.06
N ARG A 38 8.05 12.48 -8.81
CA ARG A 38 7.52 12.97 -7.53
C ARG A 38 6.14 13.61 -7.72
N VAL A 39 5.12 13.00 -7.13
CA VAL A 39 3.75 13.52 -7.17
C VAL A 39 3.27 13.86 -5.77
N GLN A 40 2.73 15.08 -5.60
CA GLN A 40 2.09 15.53 -4.38
C GLN A 40 0.68 16.06 -4.68
N GLY A 41 -0.35 15.33 -4.24
CA GLY A 41 -1.75 15.77 -4.33
C GLY A 41 -2.32 16.03 -2.94
N THR A 42 -2.91 17.21 -2.71
CA THR A 42 -3.59 17.55 -1.44
C THR A 42 -4.96 18.17 -1.67
N GLY A 43 -6.01 17.71 -0.98
CA GLY A 43 -7.34 18.36 -1.09
C GLY A 43 -8.56 17.46 -0.91
N TYR A 44 -9.69 17.89 -1.47
CA TYR A 44 -10.95 17.13 -1.54
C TYR A 44 -11.11 16.50 -2.92
N GLY A 45 -11.47 15.22 -3.01
CA GLY A 45 -11.60 14.48 -4.27
C GLY A 45 -10.28 14.40 -5.01
N VAL A 46 -9.28 13.74 -4.42
CA VAL A 46 -7.92 13.65 -5.00
C VAL A 46 -7.79 12.37 -5.81
N GLN A 47 -7.57 12.48 -7.11
CA GLN A 47 -7.29 11.35 -8.00
C GLN A 47 -5.86 11.46 -8.55
N SER A 48 -5.03 10.45 -8.30
CA SER A 48 -3.63 10.42 -8.73
C SER A 48 -3.27 9.10 -9.38
N THR A 49 -2.67 9.17 -10.58
CA THR A 49 -2.12 8.02 -11.28
C THR A 49 -0.65 8.28 -11.62
N VAL A 50 0.25 7.41 -11.17
CA VAL A 50 1.70 7.54 -11.39
C VAL A 50 2.27 6.24 -11.91
N THR A 51 2.95 6.29 -13.06
CA THR A 51 3.59 5.12 -13.66
C THR A 51 5.03 5.40 -14.08
N GLY A 52 5.99 4.56 -13.68
CA GLY A 52 7.36 4.65 -14.18
C GLY A 52 8.44 3.88 -13.40
N TYR A 53 9.68 4.32 -13.56
CA TYR A 53 10.85 3.82 -12.81
C TYR A 53 11.24 4.82 -11.71
N GLY A 54 11.63 4.32 -10.53
CA GLY A 54 11.97 5.11 -9.35
C GLY A 54 10.81 5.98 -8.87
N VAL A 55 9.59 5.44 -8.77
CA VAL A 55 8.41 6.26 -8.47
C VAL A 55 8.38 6.67 -6.99
N GLN A 56 8.21 7.96 -6.70
CA GLN A 56 7.92 8.49 -5.37
C GLN A 56 6.58 9.26 -5.37
N SER A 57 5.53 8.68 -4.77
CA SER A 57 4.20 9.30 -4.75
C SER A 57 3.76 9.62 -3.33
N THR A 58 3.20 10.81 -3.12
CA THR A 58 2.55 11.19 -1.86
C THR A 58 1.19 11.83 -2.16
N VAL A 59 0.12 11.20 -1.70
CA VAL A 59 -1.25 11.66 -1.93
C VAL A 59 -1.93 11.82 -0.59
N THR A 60 -2.56 12.97 -0.34
CA THR A 60 -3.24 13.25 0.93
C THR A 60 -4.59 13.93 0.68
N GLY A 61 -5.64 13.59 1.42
CA GLY A 61 -6.90 14.31 1.27
C GLY A 61 -8.15 13.64 1.80
N TYR A 62 -9.30 14.18 1.39
CA TYR A 62 -10.63 13.60 1.57
C TYR A 62 -11.10 13.02 0.23
N GLY A 63 -11.59 11.77 0.21
CA GLY A 63 -11.95 11.07 -1.02
C GLY A 63 -10.73 10.88 -1.92
N VAL A 64 -9.77 10.05 -1.48
CA VAL A 64 -8.51 9.84 -2.19
C VAL A 64 -8.59 8.57 -3.03
N GLN A 65 -8.30 8.68 -4.33
CA GLN A 65 -8.09 7.57 -5.24
C GLN A 65 -6.67 7.64 -5.81
N SER A 66 -5.81 6.69 -5.46
CA SER A 66 -4.41 6.67 -5.89
C SER A 66 -4.05 5.36 -6.57
N THR A 67 -3.41 5.42 -7.74
CA THR A 67 -2.82 4.28 -8.43
C THR A 67 -1.36 4.56 -8.73
N VAL A 68 -0.47 3.69 -8.26
CA VAL A 68 0.98 3.83 -8.44
C VAL A 68 1.56 2.53 -8.99
N THR A 69 2.17 2.58 -10.17
CA THR A 69 2.72 1.41 -10.84
C THR A 69 4.19 1.63 -11.23
N GLY A 70 5.08 0.67 -10.98
CA GLY A 70 6.46 0.87 -11.43
C GLY A 70 7.53 -0.09 -10.92
N TYR A 71 8.78 0.30 -11.18
CA TYR A 71 9.98 -0.31 -10.60
C TYR A 71 10.58 0.64 -9.58
N GLY A 72 10.94 0.16 -8.39
CA GLY A 72 11.40 1.00 -7.28
C GLY A 72 10.32 1.99 -6.86
N VAL A 73 9.20 1.50 -6.33
CA VAL A 73 8.04 2.30 -5.96
C VAL A 73 8.09 2.64 -4.48
N GLN A 74 8.01 3.93 -4.14
CA GLN A 74 7.76 4.44 -2.80
C GLN A 74 6.45 5.25 -2.83
N SER A 75 5.40 4.75 -2.19
CA SER A 75 4.08 5.38 -2.19
C SER A 75 3.60 5.66 -0.77
N THR A 76 3.05 6.84 -0.54
CA THR A 76 2.37 7.21 0.70
C THR A 76 1.01 7.81 0.38
N VAL A 77 -0.06 7.21 0.89
CA VAL A 77 -1.44 7.67 0.67
C VAL A 77 -2.11 7.86 2.02
N THR A 78 -2.58 9.06 2.32
CA THR A 78 -3.20 9.40 3.62
C THR A 78 -4.54 10.09 3.45
N GLY A 79 -5.57 9.76 4.23
CA GLY A 79 -6.81 10.51 4.13
C GLY A 79 -8.07 9.93 4.77
N TYR A 80 -9.20 10.51 4.39
CA TYR A 80 -10.55 9.99 4.66
C TYR A 80 -11.14 9.46 3.36
N GLY A 81 -11.71 8.25 3.36
CA GLY A 81 -12.19 7.56 2.16
C GLY A 81 -11.03 7.32 1.18
N VAL A 82 -10.11 6.42 1.53
CA VAL A 82 -8.90 6.14 0.77
C VAL A 82 -9.07 4.86 -0.05
N GLN A 83 -8.89 4.96 -1.36
CA GLN A 83 -8.72 3.83 -2.27
C GLN A 83 -7.33 3.89 -2.91
N SER A 84 -6.46 2.94 -2.59
CA SER A 84 -5.07 2.93 -3.05
C SER A 84 -4.70 1.61 -3.70
N THR A 85 -4.14 1.68 -4.91
CA THR A 85 -3.54 0.53 -5.60
C THR A 85 -2.06 0.82 -5.86
N VAL A 86 -1.17 -0.05 -5.41
CA VAL A 86 0.27 0.06 -5.64
C VAL A 86 0.81 -1.24 -6.21
N THR A 87 1.39 -1.19 -7.41
CA THR A 87 1.87 -2.38 -8.13
C THR A 87 3.31 -2.21 -8.60
N GLY A 88 4.18 -3.20 -8.43
CA GLY A 88 5.53 -3.06 -8.97
C GLY A 88 6.60 -4.07 -8.56
N TYR A 89 7.85 -3.73 -8.88
CA TYR A 89 9.06 -4.39 -8.39
C TYR A 89 9.76 -3.46 -7.39
N GLY A 90 10.14 -3.95 -6.22
CA GLY A 90 10.67 -3.15 -5.12
C GLY A 90 9.65 -2.12 -4.66
N VAL A 91 8.58 -2.58 -4.01
CA VAL A 91 7.45 -1.75 -3.57
C VAL A 91 7.56 -1.45 -2.09
N GLN A 92 7.58 -0.17 -1.73
CA GLN A 92 7.38 0.32 -0.37
C GLN A 92 6.12 1.19 -0.35
N SER A 93 5.05 0.72 0.31
CA SER A 93 3.75 1.38 0.32
C SER A 93 3.26 1.62 1.75
N THR A 94 2.86 2.85 2.04
CA THR A 94 2.19 3.24 3.29
C THR A 94 0.83 3.83 2.98
N VAL A 95 -0.24 3.25 3.53
CA VAL A 95 -1.62 3.73 3.36
C VAL A 95 -2.23 3.95 4.72
N THR A 96 -2.67 5.17 5.02
CA THR A 96 -3.21 5.53 6.35
C THR A 96 -4.53 6.29 6.23
N GLY A 97 -5.54 5.98 7.05
CA GLY A 97 -6.78 6.78 7.00
C GLY A 97 -8.00 6.25 7.72
N TYR A 98 -9.13 6.88 7.42
CA TYR A 98 -10.48 6.40 7.76
C TYR A 98 -11.17 5.89 6.49
N GLY A 99 -11.77 4.70 6.52
CA GLY A 99 -12.33 4.03 5.35
C GLY A 99 -11.24 3.74 4.32
N VAL A 100 -10.34 2.81 4.63
CA VAL A 100 -9.18 2.47 3.79
C VAL A 100 -9.45 1.20 3.00
N GLN A 101 -9.35 1.28 1.68
CA GLN A 101 -9.27 0.15 0.78
C GLN A 101 -7.92 0.18 0.06
N SER A 102 -7.04 -0.77 0.38
CA SER A 102 -5.67 -0.81 -0.14
C SER A 102 -5.35 -2.14 -0.82
N THR A 103 -4.80 -2.07 -2.02
CA THR A 103 -4.24 -3.22 -2.74
C THR A 103 -2.77 -2.96 -3.04
N VAL A 104 -1.87 -3.83 -2.59
CA VAL A 104 -0.43 -3.74 -2.86
C VAL A 104 0.06 -5.05 -3.47
N THR A 105 0.60 -4.99 -4.68
CA THR A 105 1.02 -6.19 -5.43
C THR A 105 2.44 -6.05 -5.98
N GLY A 106 3.27 -7.09 -5.89
CA GLY A 106 4.60 -7.00 -6.51
C GLY A 106 5.64 -8.05 -6.17
N TYR A 107 6.88 -7.74 -6.55
CA TYR A 107 8.10 -8.42 -6.12
C TYR A 107 8.85 -7.53 -5.14
N GLY A 108 9.28 -8.06 -3.99
CA GLY A 108 9.89 -7.29 -2.91
C GLY A 108 8.92 -6.24 -2.37
N VAL A 109 7.85 -6.68 -1.71
CA VAL A 109 6.77 -5.83 -1.20
C VAL A 109 6.98 -5.56 0.29
N GLN A 110 7.08 -4.29 0.66
CA GLN A 110 6.96 -3.80 2.03
C GLN A 110 5.73 -2.90 2.13
N SER A 111 4.68 -3.36 2.80
CA SER A 111 3.41 -2.64 2.91
C SER A 111 3.03 -2.38 4.37
N THR A 112 2.60 -1.15 4.64
CA THR A 112 1.98 -0.76 5.92
C THR A 112 0.62 -0.14 5.62
N VAL A 113 -0.45 -0.69 6.19
CA VAL A 113 -1.81 -0.18 6.06
C VAL A 113 -2.38 0.06 7.45
N THR A 114 -2.77 1.29 7.76
CA THR A 114 -3.26 1.67 9.10
C THR A 114 -4.55 2.47 9.03
N GLY A 115 -5.53 2.21 9.91
CA GLY A 115 -6.73 3.04 9.92
C GLY A 115 -7.95 2.55 10.70
N TYR A 116 -9.07 3.22 10.46
CA TYR A 116 -10.41 2.80 10.87
C TYR A 116 -11.19 2.31 9.64
N GLY A 117 -11.80 1.14 9.70
CA GLY A 117 -12.44 0.48 8.56
C GLY A 117 -11.41 0.17 7.48
N VAL A 118 -10.56 -0.83 7.72
CA VAL A 118 -9.45 -1.20 6.83
C VAL A 118 -9.80 -2.46 6.06
N GLN A 119 -9.78 -2.38 4.74
CA GLN A 119 -9.76 -3.52 3.83
C GLN A 119 -8.44 -3.52 3.07
N SER A 120 -7.57 -4.50 3.34
CA SER A 120 -6.22 -4.56 2.78
C SER A 120 -5.96 -5.89 2.07
N THR A 121 -5.42 -5.82 0.86
CA THR A 121 -4.92 -6.98 0.12
C THR A 121 -3.45 -6.74 -0.23
N VAL A 122 -2.57 -7.64 0.20
CA VAL A 122 -1.14 -7.57 -0.11
C VAL A 122 -0.69 -8.88 -0.75
N THR A 123 -0.19 -8.82 -1.98
CA THR A 123 0.16 -10.02 -2.76
C THR A 123 1.55 -9.92 -3.37
N GLY A 124 2.37 -10.97 -3.33
CA GLY A 124 3.65 -10.92 -4.01
C GLY A 124 4.69 -11.99 -3.73
N TYR A 125 5.91 -11.74 -4.19
CA TYR A 125 7.12 -12.47 -3.82
C TYR A 125 7.96 -11.62 -2.88
N GLY A 126 8.40 -12.18 -1.74
CA GLY A 126 9.08 -11.44 -0.68
C GLY A 126 8.17 -10.36 -0.09
N VAL A 127 7.15 -10.79 0.66
CA VAL A 127 6.13 -9.90 1.21
C VAL A 127 6.40 -9.65 2.69
N GLN A 128 6.57 -8.38 3.07
CA GLN A 128 6.53 -7.91 4.44
C GLN A 128 5.34 -6.96 4.59
N SER A 129 4.32 -7.40 5.34
CA SER A 129 3.06 -6.65 5.47
C SER A 129 2.76 -6.35 6.94
N THR A 130 2.35 -5.13 7.23
CA THR A 130 1.77 -4.73 8.52
C THR A 130 0.41 -4.09 8.28
N VAL A 131 -0.64 -4.64 8.89
CA VAL A 131 -2.00 -4.07 8.82
C VAL A 131 -2.52 -3.82 10.23
N THR A 132 -2.86 -2.57 10.54
CA THR A 132 -3.28 -2.19 11.90
C THR A 132 -4.55 -1.34 11.88
N GLY A 133 -5.53 -1.61 12.75
CA GLY A 133 -6.70 -0.74 12.81
C GLY A 133 -7.90 -1.20 13.63
N TYR A 134 -9.01 -0.47 13.46
CA TYR A 134 -10.33 -0.87 13.92
C TYR A 134 -11.18 -1.33 12.73
N GLY A 135 -11.83 -2.49 12.83
CA GLY A 135 -12.57 -3.11 11.73
C GLY A 135 -11.62 -3.46 10.59
N VAL A 136 -10.76 -4.45 10.79
CA VAL A 136 -9.73 -4.86 9.83
C VAL A 136 -10.17 -6.12 9.09
N GLN A 137 -10.21 -6.04 7.76
CA GLN A 137 -10.28 -7.19 6.88
C GLN A 137 -9.00 -7.24 6.04
N SER A 138 -8.15 -8.23 6.27
CA SER A 138 -6.83 -8.32 5.64
C SER A 138 -6.62 -9.65 4.93
N THR A 139 -6.11 -9.60 3.70
CA THR A 139 -5.63 -10.76 2.95
C THR A 139 -4.18 -10.54 2.58
N VAL A 140 -3.30 -11.46 2.98
CA VAL A 140 -1.88 -11.43 2.60
C VAL A 140 -1.50 -12.74 1.92
N THR A 141 -1.01 -12.69 0.69
CA THR A 141 -0.71 -13.89 -0.10
C THR A 141 0.64 -13.80 -0.78
N GLY A 142 1.45 -14.88 -0.77
CA GLY A 142 2.71 -14.83 -1.52
C GLY A 142 3.72 -15.95 -1.28
N TYR A 143 4.92 -15.72 -1.78
CA TYR A 143 6.12 -16.50 -1.46
C TYR A 143 7.02 -15.69 -0.54
N GLY A 144 7.50 -16.28 0.57
CA GLY A 144 8.26 -15.58 1.60
C GLY A 144 7.43 -14.47 2.25
N VAL A 145 6.40 -14.85 3.00
CA VAL A 145 5.45 -13.92 3.63
C VAL A 145 5.81 -13.72 5.09
N GLN A 146 6.06 -12.47 5.49
CA GLN A 146 6.11 -12.02 6.87
C GLN A 146 4.97 -11.02 7.11
N SER A 147 3.95 -11.41 7.85
CA SER A 147 2.73 -10.60 8.01
C SER A 147 2.37 -10.38 9.48
N THR A 148 2.15 -9.12 9.85
CA THR A 148 1.58 -8.73 11.14
C THR A 148 0.23 -8.04 10.93
N VAL A 149 -0.82 -8.56 11.56
CA VAL A 149 -2.16 -7.97 11.50
C VAL A 149 -2.68 -7.75 12.91
N THR A 150 -2.99 -6.49 13.27
CA THR A 150 -3.36 -6.11 14.63
C THR A 150 -4.57 -5.19 14.69
N GLY A 151 -5.46 -5.35 15.68
CA GLY A 151 -6.60 -4.44 15.77
C GLY A 151 -7.77 -4.85 16.66
N TYR A 152 -8.88 -4.12 16.49
CA TYR A 152 -10.20 -4.49 17.03
C TYR A 152 -11.10 -4.93 15.89
N GLY A 153 -11.79 -6.08 16.01
CA GLY A 153 -12.61 -6.65 14.96
C GLY A 153 -11.76 -7.02 13.74
N VAL A 154 -10.90 -8.02 13.89
CA VAL A 154 -9.95 -8.44 12.85
C VAL A 154 -10.44 -9.71 12.18
N GLN A 155 -10.56 -9.68 10.85
CA GLN A 155 -10.70 -10.85 10.00
C GLN A 155 -9.48 -10.91 9.07
N SER A 156 -8.62 -11.91 9.24
CA SER A 156 -7.36 -12.00 8.51
C SER A 156 -7.14 -13.36 7.85
N THR A 157 -6.74 -13.35 6.59
CA THR A 157 -6.28 -14.54 5.86
C THR A 157 -4.85 -14.34 5.40
N VAL A 158 -3.95 -15.26 5.78
CA VAL A 158 -2.56 -15.23 5.34
C VAL A 158 -2.20 -16.56 4.69
N THR A 159 -1.81 -16.53 3.41
CA THR A 159 -1.56 -17.75 2.64
C THR A 159 -0.26 -17.68 1.85
N GLY A 160 0.45 -18.80 1.71
CA GLY A 160 1.67 -18.79 0.90
C GLY A 160 2.68 -19.90 1.14
N TYR A 161 3.86 -19.72 0.57
CA TYR A 161 5.06 -20.52 0.85
C TYR A 161 6.00 -19.73 1.76
N GLY A 162 6.54 -20.35 2.81
CA GLY A 162 7.41 -19.69 3.79
C GLY A 162 6.68 -18.57 4.51
N VAL A 163 5.63 -18.91 5.26
CA VAL A 163 4.76 -17.95 5.95
C VAL A 163 5.15 -17.81 7.42
N GLN A 164 5.50 -16.60 7.83
CA GLN A 164 5.59 -16.20 9.23
C GLN A 164 4.52 -15.13 9.49
N SER A 165 3.56 -15.43 10.36
CA SER A 165 2.46 -14.49 10.62
C SER A 165 2.09 -14.36 12.08
N THR A 166 1.71 -13.14 12.45
CA THR A 166 1.14 -12.80 13.75
C THR A 166 -0.17 -12.06 13.53
N VAL A 167 -1.26 -12.59 14.08
CA VAL A 167 -2.58 -11.92 14.06
C VAL A 167 -3.07 -11.76 15.50
N THR A 168 -3.21 -10.53 15.98
CA THR A 168 -3.60 -10.26 17.37
C THR A 168 -4.61 -9.13 17.49
N GLY A 169 -5.34 -9.10 18.60
CA GLY A 169 -6.37 -8.08 18.81
C GLY A 169 -7.56 -8.54 19.63
N TYR A 170 -8.59 -7.71 19.63
CA TYR A 170 -9.90 -8.06 20.19
C TYR A 170 -10.86 -8.46 19.08
N GLY A 171 -11.60 -9.56 19.24
CA GLY A 171 -12.51 -10.06 18.21
C GLY A 171 -11.77 -10.48 16.93
N VAL A 172 -10.77 -11.34 17.07
CA VAL A 172 -9.96 -11.86 15.95
C VAL A 172 -10.55 -13.17 15.42
N GLN A 173 -10.72 -13.21 14.11
CA GLN A 173 -10.88 -14.41 13.30
C GLN A 173 -9.73 -14.47 12.29
N SER A 174 -8.92 -15.52 12.34
CA SER A 174 -7.75 -15.61 11.47
C SER A 174 -7.53 -16.99 10.88
N THR A 175 -7.16 -17.03 9.60
CA THR A 175 -6.71 -18.25 8.91
C THR A 175 -5.29 -18.03 8.38
N VAL A 176 -4.37 -18.91 8.78
CA VAL A 176 -3.00 -18.95 8.26
C VAL A 176 -2.78 -20.31 7.60
N THR A 177 -2.31 -20.32 6.35
CA THR A 177 -2.07 -21.58 5.62
C THR A 177 -0.81 -21.46 4.78
N GLY A 178 0.14 -22.38 4.97
CA GLY A 178 1.30 -22.41 4.09
C GLY A 178 2.26 -23.59 4.27
N TYR A 179 3.15 -23.73 3.30
CA TYR A 179 4.29 -24.65 3.40
C TYR A 179 5.41 -23.97 4.19
N GLY A 180 5.91 -24.62 5.25
CA GLY A 180 6.96 -24.05 6.12
C GLY A 180 6.46 -22.88 6.98
N GLU A 181 5.33 -23.05 7.66
CA GLU A 181 4.65 -21.98 8.40
C GLU A 181 5.01 -21.85 9.89
N GLN A 182 4.98 -20.60 10.38
CA GLN A 182 4.92 -20.23 11.80
C GLN A 182 3.87 -19.12 11.99
N GLY A 183 2.68 -19.50 12.46
CA GLY A 183 1.56 -18.60 12.71
C GLY A 183 1.22 -18.53 14.19
N THR A 184 0.98 -17.32 14.74
CA THR A 184 0.32 -17.16 16.04
C THR A 184 -0.91 -16.27 15.88
N GLY A 185 -2.03 -16.76 16.38
CA GLY A 185 -3.30 -16.04 16.45
C GLY A 185 -3.73 -15.91 17.91
N TYR A 186 -4.02 -14.69 18.36
CA TYR A 186 -4.57 -14.47 19.70
C TYR A 186 -5.96 -13.82 19.57
N GLY A 187 -7.01 -14.59 19.87
CA GLY A 187 -8.42 -14.16 19.84
C GLY A 187 -9.40 -15.32 19.59
N VAL A 188 -10.69 -15.00 19.43
CA VAL A 188 -11.83 -15.92 19.60
C VAL A 188 -11.81 -17.12 18.64
N GLN A 189 -11.21 -17.02 17.45
CA GLN A 189 -11.01 -18.17 16.53
C GLN A 189 -9.76 -18.00 15.63
N SER A 190 -8.82 -18.94 15.71
CA SER A 190 -7.65 -18.99 14.83
C SER A 190 -7.43 -20.39 14.28
N THR A 191 -7.23 -20.50 12.97
CA THR A 191 -6.87 -21.75 12.28
C THR A 191 -5.50 -21.58 11.62
N VAL A 192 -4.59 -22.50 11.92
CA VAL A 192 -3.24 -22.55 11.34
C VAL A 192 -3.09 -23.94 10.71
N THR A 193 -2.73 -24.02 9.43
CA THR A 193 -2.68 -25.29 8.68
C THR A 193 -1.43 -25.37 7.82
N GLY A 194 -0.54 -26.28 8.20
CA GLY A 194 0.82 -26.34 7.68
C GLY A 194 1.18 -27.69 7.10
N TYR A 195 1.86 -27.64 5.96
CA TYR A 195 2.43 -28.82 5.33
C TYR A 195 3.96 -28.80 5.54
N ARG A 196 4.48 -29.81 6.24
CA ARG A 196 5.93 -30.04 6.44
C ARG A 196 6.40 -31.12 5.46
N VAL A 197 7.57 -30.92 4.85
CA VAL A 197 8.30 -31.93 4.06
C VAL A 197 9.49 -32.40 4.89
#